data_AF-A0A6H0S1J1-F1
#
_entry.id   AF-A0A6H0S1J1-F1
#
_cell.length_a   1.000
_cell.length_b   1.000
_cell.length_c   1.000
_cell.angle_alpha   90.00
_cell.angle_beta   90.00
_cell.angle_gamma   90.00
#
_symmetry.space_group_name_H-M   'P 1'
#
loop_
_entity.id
_entity.type
_entity.pdbx_description
1 polymer ?
#
loop_
_entity_poly.entity_id
_entity_poly.type
_entity_poly.pdbx_seq_one_letter_code
_entity_poly.pdbx_strand_id
1 'polypeptide(L)'
;MEKTTSRKLARKRLLEAQQDAAVAREKRERANLTDLTEFTVRMAQVDEVDAWLAGRVEKLKEEAERKRLGHRSAAGKALHAMRLRGETMASISSSTGLSVSRLRELMKFASDDQTDEASGADGPDAEVVPLPNRAVPEGADNAPQDAAMGAH
;
A
#
# COMPACT_ATOMS: atom_id res chain seq x y z
N MET A 1 -1.20 -35.79 74.50
CA MET A 1 -0.24 -35.58 73.39
C MET A 1 -0.89 -35.31 72.02
N GLU A 2 -2.23 -35.32 71.88
CA GLU A 2 -2.91 -35.17 70.57
C GLU A 2 -3.02 -33.72 70.03
N LYS A 3 -2.98 -32.70 70.89
CA LYS A 3 -3.17 -31.30 70.46
C LYS A 3 -2.01 -30.76 69.61
N THR A 4 -0.81 -31.27 69.80
CA THR A 4 0.41 -30.83 69.09
C THR A 4 0.54 -31.46 67.71
N THR A 5 0.07 -32.70 67.51
CA THR A 5 -0.03 -33.32 66.18
C THR A 5 -1.12 -32.67 65.34
N SER A 6 -2.26 -32.31 65.93
CA SER A 6 -3.34 -31.56 65.27
C SER A 6 -2.88 -30.18 64.78
N ARG A 7 -2.18 -29.40 65.62
CA ARG A 7 -1.62 -28.09 65.23
C ARG A 7 -0.58 -28.18 64.11
N LYS A 8 0.31 -29.18 64.17
CA LYS A 8 1.31 -29.42 63.11
C LYS A 8 0.65 -29.81 61.79
N LEU A 9 -0.37 -30.66 61.82
CA LEU A 9 -1.14 -31.06 60.64
C LEU A 9 -1.88 -29.87 60.03
N ALA A 10 -2.53 -29.04 60.85
CA ALA A 10 -3.20 -27.82 60.39
C ALA A 10 -2.22 -26.84 59.73
N ARG A 11 -1.05 -26.65 60.33
CA ARG A 11 0.02 -25.81 59.74
C ARG A 11 0.53 -26.36 58.42
N LYS A 12 0.72 -27.68 58.32
CA LYS A 12 1.15 -28.34 57.08
C LYS A 12 0.13 -28.12 55.96
N ARG A 13 -1.16 -28.34 56.22
CA ARG A 13 -2.23 -28.11 55.24
C ARG A 13 -2.33 -26.65 54.80
N LEU A 14 -2.15 -25.70 55.72
CA LEU A 14 -2.14 -24.28 55.37
C LEU A 14 -0.98 -23.94 54.43
N LEU A 15 0.22 -24.48 54.69
CA LEU A 15 1.38 -24.25 53.82
C LEU A 15 1.21 -24.90 52.44
N GLU A 16 0.69 -26.13 52.38
CA GLU A 16 0.35 -26.81 51.12
C GLU A 16 -0.65 -25.99 50.30
N ALA A 17 -1.75 -25.54 50.91
CA ALA A 17 -2.74 -24.69 50.24
C ALA A 17 -2.16 -23.36 49.73
N GLN A 18 -1.23 -22.75 50.49
CA GLN A 18 -0.54 -21.53 50.05
C GLN A 18 0.40 -21.79 48.86
N GLN A 19 1.10 -22.93 48.86
CA GLN A 19 1.97 -23.34 47.76
C GLN A 19 1.15 -23.61 46.49
N ASP A 20 0.05 -24.35 46.60
CA ASP A 20 -0.83 -24.64 45.48
C ASP A 20 -1.41 -23.35 44.89
N ALA A 21 -1.84 -22.41 45.73
CA ALA A 21 -2.31 -21.11 45.30
C ALA A 21 -1.22 -20.27 44.61
N ALA A 22 0.03 -20.35 45.09
CA ALA A 22 1.16 -19.66 44.48
C ALA A 22 1.48 -20.24 43.09
N VAL A 23 1.53 -21.56 42.96
CA VAL A 23 1.75 -22.25 41.67
C VAL A 23 0.63 -21.93 40.68
N ALA A 24 -0.63 -21.91 41.14
CA ALA A 24 -1.78 -21.54 40.30
C ALA A 24 -1.72 -20.07 39.84
N ARG A 25 -1.23 -19.15 40.67
CA ARG A 25 -0.99 -17.75 40.25
C ARG A 25 0.12 -17.68 39.22
N GLU A 26 1.26 -18.30 39.48
CA GLU A 26 2.42 -18.26 38.58
C GLU A 26 2.09 -18.87 37.22
N LYS A 27 1.33 -19.97 37.17
CA LYS A 27 0.86 -20.57 35.92
C LYS A 27 -0.04 -19.62 35.13
N ARG A 28 -0.97 -18.92 35.81
CA ARG A 28 -1.84 -17.93 35.16
C ARG A 28 -1.06 -16.72 34.67
N GLU A 29 -0.12 -16.21 35.45
CA GLU A 29 0.73 -15.09 35.06
C GLU A 29 1.57 -15.43 33.83
N ARG A 30 2.18 -16.62 33.78
CA ARG A 30 2.90 -17.09 32.59
C ARG A 30 2.00 -17.17 31.36
N ALA A 31 0.82 -17.79 31.48
CA ALA A 31 -0.14 -17.87 30.37
C ALA A 31 -0.59 -16.48 29.89
N ASN A 32 -0.94 -15.59 30.83
CA ASN A 32 -1.36 -14.23 30.53
C ASN A 32 -0.25 -13.42 29.83
N LEU A 33 1.01 -13.61 30.20
CA LEU A 33 2.13 -12.93 29.52
C LEU A 33 2.28 -13.39 28.08
N THR A 34 2.16 -14.69 27.82
CA THR A 34 2.17 -15.24 26.45
C THR A 34 1.00 -14.68 25.65
N ASP A 35 -0.21 -14.74 26.20
CA ASP A 35 -1.42 -14.26 25.52
C ASP A 35 -1.39 -12.74 25.28
N LEU A 36 -0.86 -11.96 26.23
CA LEU A 36 -0.71 -10.51 26.08
C LEU A 36 0.30 -10.14 24.98
N THR A 37 1.35 -10.94 24.83
CA THR A 37 2.34 -10.74 23.76
C THR A 37 1.69 -10.99 22.41
N GLU A 38 0.97 -12.10 22.25
CA GLU A 38 0.23 -12.38 21.01
C GLU A 38 -0.80 -11.30 20.74
N PHE A 39 -1.59 -10.91 21.74
CA PHE A 39 -2.61 -9.87 21.62
C PHE A 39 -2.02 -8.55 21.11
N THR A 40 -0.94 -8.06 21.72
CA THR A 40 -0.34 -6.77 21.33
C THR A 40 0.25 -6.81 19.92
N VAL A 41 0.87 -7.92 19.52
CA VAL A 41 1.36 -8.11 18.15
C VAL A 41 0.21 -8.11 17.14
N ARG A 42 -0.89 -8.82 17.43
CA ARG A 42 -2.06 -8.85 16.52
C ARG A 42 -2.73 -7.50 16.40
N MET A 43 -2.87 -6.76 17.50
CA MET A 43 -3.44 -5.41 17.44
C MET A 43 -2.55 -4.47 16.61
N ALA A 44 -1.22 -4.53 16.77
CA ALA A 44 -0.32 -3.74 15.95
C ALA A 44 -0.42 -4.10 14.46
N GLN A 45 -0.59 -5.37 14.11
CA GLN A 45 -0.80 -5.81 12.73
C GLN A 45 -2.13 -5.31 12.14
N VAL A 46 -3.20 -5.25 12.94
CA VAL A 46 -4.46 -4.65 12.53
C VAL A 46 -4.27 -3.17 12.22
N ASP A 47 -3.63 -2.42 13.13
CA ASP A 47 -3.35 -1.00 12.94
C ASP A 47 -2.48 -0.74 11.69
N GLU A 48 -1.50 -1.62 11.42
CA GLU A 48 -0.67 -1.56 10.21
C GLU A 48 -1.50 -1.75 8.93
N VAL A 49 -2.42 -2.71 8.91
CA VAL A 49 -3.34 -2.94 7.78
C VAL A 49 -4.26 -1.74 7.56
N ASP A 50 -4.79 -1.16 8.64
CA ASP A 50 -5.67 0.01 8.55
C ASP A 50 -4.91 1.24 8.02
N ALA A 51 -3.69 1.47 8.50
CA ALA A 51 -2.83 2.54 7.99
C ALA A 51 -2.47 2.33 6.51
N TRP A 52 -2.14 1.09 6.12
CA TRP A 52 -1.88 0.72 4.73
C TRP A 52 -3.10 1.00 3.83
N LEU A 53 -4.30 0.59 4.27
CA LEU A 53 -5.53 0.79 3.52
C LEU A 53 -5.85 2.28 3.37
N ALA A 54 -5.76 3.05 4.46
CA ALA A 54 -5.99 4.49 4.44
C ALA A 54 -5.03 5.19 3.45
N GLY A 55 -3.74 4.85 3.50
CA GLY A 55 -2.75 5.36 2.56
C GLY A 55 -3.04 4.97 1.11
N ARG A 56 -3.54 3.76 0.86
CA ARG A 56 -3.90 3.30 -0.49
C ARG A 56 -5.12 4.04 -1.05
N VAL A 57 -6.14 4.24 -0.21
CA VAL A 57 -7.35 4.98 -0.58
C VAL A 57 -7.00 6.42 -0.93
N GLU A 58 -6.14 7.08 -0.14
CA GLU A 58 -5.78 8.47 -0.41
C GLU A 58 -5.04 8.64 -1.73
N LYS A 59 -4.05 7.77 -2.00
CA LYS A 59 -3.37 7.74 -3.31
C LYS A 59 -4.34 7.54 -4.48
N LEU A 60 -5.33 6.68 -4.31
CA LEU A 60 -6.35 6.44 -5.33
C LEU A 60 -7.28 7.63 -5.53
N LYS A 61 -7.63 8.37 -4.46
CA LYS A 61 -8.42 9.60 -4.58
C LYS A 61 -7.66 10.67 -5.35
N GLU A 62 -6.38 10.88 -5.02
CA GLU A 62 -5.52 11.83 -5.75
C GLU A 62 -5.41 11.47 -7.23
N GLU A 63 -5.17 10.20 -7.54
CA GLU A 63 -5.13 9.72 -8.93
C GLU A 63 -6.45 9.93 -9.64
N ALA A 64 -7.57 9.63 -8.97
CA ALA A 64 -8.90 9.84 -9.52
C ALA A 64 -9.19 11.34 -9.77
N GLU A 65 -8.78 12.24 -8.87
CA GLU A 65 -8.91 13.69 -9.08
C GLU A 65 -8.05 14.17 -10.25
N ARG A 66 -6.79 13.72 -10.36
CA ARG A 66 -5.93 14.05 -11.51
C ARG A 66 -6.58 13.61 -12.83
N LYS A 67 -7.11 12.38 -12.89
CA LYS A 67 -7.84 11.89 -14.08
C LYS A 67 -9.09 12.72 -14.35
N ARG A 68 -9.90 13.03 -13.33
CA ARG A 68 -11.07 13.90 -13.47
C ARG A 68 -10.71 15.29 -13.99
N LEU A 69 -9.61 15.87 -13.53
CA LEU A 69 -9.13 17.16 -14.00
C LEU A 69 -8.69 17.08 -15.46
N GLY A 70 -7.89 16.07 -15.82
CA GLY A 70 -7.45 15.85 -17.20
C GLY A 70 -8.63 15.67 -18.18
N HIS A 71 -9.65 14.90 -17.80
CA HIS A 71 -10.87 14.76 -18.60
C HIS A 71 -11.65 16.08 -18.72
N ARG A 72 -11.75 16.87 -17.64
CA ARG A 72 -12.42 18.18 -17.66
C ARG A 72 -11.67 19.19 -18.52
N SER A 73 -10.35 19.25 -18.44
CA SER A 73 -9.51 20.08 -19.30
C SER A 73 -9.70 19.69 -20.77
N ALA A 74 -9.56 18.40 -21.11
CA ALA A 74 -9.75 17.92 -22.47
C ALA A 74 -11.14 18.25 -23.02
N ALA A 75 -12.19 18.10 -22.21
CA ALA A 75 -13.55 18.50 -22.57
C ALA A 75 -13.64 20.01 -22.84
N GLY A 76 -13.04 20.84 -21.99
CA GLY A 76 -12.99 22.29 -22.19
C GLY A 76 -12.22 22.68 -23.47
N LYS A 77 -11.08 22.05 -23.76
CA LYS A 77 -10.31 22.24 -25.00
C LYS A 77 -11.16 21.89 -26.23
N ALA A 78 -11.90 20.78 -26.17
CA ALA A 78 -12.84 20.40 -27.22
C ALA A 78 -13.98 21.42 -27.40
N LEU A 79 -14.56 21.93 -26.31
CA LEU A 79 -15.57 23.01 -26.36
C LEU A 79 -15.01 24.28 -27.00
N HIS A 80 -13.78 24.67 -26.66
CA HIS A 80 -13.13 25.82 -27.28
C HIS A 80 -12.94 25.61 -28.79
N ALA A 81 -12.48 24.44 -29.20
CA ALA A 81 -12.34 24.10 -30.62
C ALA A 81 -13.68 24.12 -31.37
N MET A 82 -14.78 23.66 -30.75
CA MET A 82 -16.12 23.77 -31.34
C MET A 82 -16.52 25.24 -31.55
N ARG A 83 -16.26 26.12 -30.57
CA ARG A 83 -16.55 27.55 -30.69
C ARG A 83 -15.75 28.23 -31.81
N LEU A 84 -14.48 27.86 -31.98
CA LEU A 84 -13.65 28.37 -33.09
C LEU A 84 -14.18 27.94 -34.46
N ARG A 85 -14.90 26.81 -34.53
CA ARG A 85 -15.63 26.36 -35.74
C ARG A 85 -16.99 27.05 -35.94
N GLY A 86 -17.36 28.01 -35.08
CA GLY A 86 -18.59 28.77 -35.18
C GLY A 86 -19.77 28.24 -34.36
N GLU A 87 -19.59 27.15 -33.60
CA GLU A 87 -20.66 26.65 -32.72
C GLU A 87 -20.96 27.61 -31.57
N THR A 88 -22.25 27.81 -31.27
CA THR A 88 -22.69 28.64 -30.14
C THR A 88 -22.91 27.79 -28.89
N MET A 89 -22.79 28.40 -27.71
CA MET A 89 -23.08 27.71 -26.44
C MET A 89 -24.50 27.14 -26.37
N ALA A 90 -25.48 27.79 -27.00
CA ALA A 90 -26.84 27.29 -27.07
C ALA A 90 -26.95 26.04 -27.96
N SER A 91 -26.29 26.04 -29.12
CA SER A 91 -26.20 24.88 -30.03
C SER A 91 -25.57 23.67 -29.33
N ILE A 92 -24.42 23.87 -28.68
CA ILE A 92 -23.72 22.81 -27.96
C ILE A 92 -24.52 22.32 -26.76
N SER A 93 -25.20 23.21 -26.04
CA SER A 93 -26.08 22.84 -24.93
C SER A 93 -27.23 21.95 -25.40
N SER A 94 -27.85 22.30 -26.53
CA SER A 94 -28.90 21.51 -27.16
C SER A 94 -28.42 20.12 -27.60
N SER A 95 -27.23 20.03 -28.22
CA SER A 95 -26.71 18.76 -28.74
C SER A 95 -26.17 17.82 -27.66
N THR A 96 -25.62 18.35 -26.59
CA THR A 96 -25.02 17.56 -25.49
C THR A 96 -25.99 17.28 -24.34
N GLY A 97 -27.10 18.03 -24.26
CA GLY A 97 -28.03 18.00 -23.13
C GLY A 97 -27.48 18.65 -21.85
N LEU A 98 -26.28 19.24 -21.89
CA LEU A 98 -25.68 19.95 -20.76
C LEU A 98 -26.15 21.40 -20.72
N SER A 99 -26.33 21.95 -19.53
CA SER A 99 -26.67 23.37 -19.38
C SER A 99 -25.52 24.28 -19.84
N VAL A 100 -25.86 25.46 -20.36
CA VAL A 100 -24.85 26.48 -20.75
C VAL A 100 -23.92 26.83 -19.59
N SER A 101 -24.42 26.83 -18.34
CA SER A 101 -23.59 27.06 -17.16
C SER A 101 -22.51 25.99 -17.00
N ARG A 102 -22.89 24.71 -17.15
CA ARG A 102 -21.95 23.58 -17.07
C ARG A 102 -20.90 23.62 -18.18
N LEU A 103 -21.30 24.00 -19.39
CA LEU A 103 -20.36 24.17 -20.52
C LEU A 103 -19.34 25.30 -20.25
N ARG A 104 -19.77 26.41 -19.64
CA ARG A 104 -18.85 27.49 -19.23
C ARG A 104 -17.90 27.05 -18.14
N GLU A 105 -18.36 26.27 -17.17
CA GLU A 105 -17.51 25.69 -16.12
C GLU A 105 -16.42 24.80 -16.74
N LEU A 106 -16.79 23.90 -17.65
CA LEU A 106 -15.84 23.04 -18.36
C LEU A 106 -14.81 23.82 -19.19
N MET A 107 -15.21 24.93 -19.83
CA MET A 107 -14.27 25.79 -20.54
C MET A 107 -13.24 26.46 -19.63
N LYS A 108 -13.54 26.73 -18.36
CA LYS A 108 -12.56 27.32 -17.43
C LYS A 108 -11.37 26.37 -17.20
N PHE A 109 -11.64 25.08 -17.06
CA PHE A 109 -10.58 24.07 -16.88
C PHE A 109 -9.62 23.95 -18.08
N ALA A 110 -10.03 24.37 -19.28
CA ALA A 110 -9.13 24.40 -20.44
C ALA A 110 -8.12 25.55 -20.40
N SER A 111 -8.47 26.65 -19.73
CA SER A 111 -7.59 27.80 -19.54
C SER A 111 -6.57 27.55 -18.44
N ASP A 112 -6.98 26.90 -17.35
CA ASP A 112 -6.10 26.61 -16.22
C ASP A 112 -4.97 25.63 -16.62
N ASP A 113 -5.27 24.62 -17.44
CA ASP A 113 -4.31 23.61 -17.93
C ASP A 113 -3.21 24.17 -18.85
N GLN A 114 -3.45 25.31 -19.52
CA GLN A 114 -2.40 25.97 -20.30
C GLN A 114 -1.37 26.71 -19.42
N THR A 115 -1.73 27.02 -18.18
CA THR A 115 -0.84 27.70 -17.24
C THR A 115 0.15 26.73 -16.61
N ASP A 116 -0.26 25.47 -16.37
CA ASP A 116 0.60 24.43 -15.80
C ASP A 116 1.54 23.80 -16.85
N GLU A 117 1.10 23.56 -18.09
CA GLU A 117 1.99 23.01 -19.14
C GLU A 117 3.10 23.99 -19.55
N ALA A 118 2.87 25.31 -19.45
CA ALA A 118 3.91 26.31 -19.72
C ALA A 118 5.01 26.36 -18.64
N SER A 119 4.77 25.79 -17.45
CA SER A 119 5.77 25.69 -16.36
C SER A 119 6.45 24.32 -16.26
N GLY A 120 6.09 23.35 -17.10
CA GLY A 120 6.65 21.99 -17.10
C GLY A 120 7.76 21.71 -18.13
N ALA A 121 8.21 22.73 -18.87
CA ALA A 121 9.25 22.58 -19.91
C ALA A 121 10.68 22.77 -19.38
N ASP A 122 10.97 22.30 -18.16
CA ASP A 122 12.34 22.15 -17.65
C ASP A 122 12.46 20.73 -17.06
N GLY A 123 12.62 19.76 -17.95
CA GLY A 123 12.90 18.39 -17.57
C GLY A 123 14.38 18.27 -17.19
N PRO A 124 14.74 17.82 -15.97
CA PRO A 124 16.13 17.52 -15.67
C PRO A 124 16.59 16.33 -16.53
N ASP A 125 17.74 16.50 -17.16
CA ASP A 125 18.48 15.50 -17.92
C ASP A 125 18.38 14.12 -17.28
N ALA A 126 17.87 13.16 -18.05
CA ALA A 126 17.92 11.76 -17.70
C ALA A 126 19.39 11.31 -17.67
N GLU A 127 19.98 11.24 -16.48
CA GLU A 127 21.28 10.64 -16.26
C GLU A 127 21.20 9.13 -16.55
N VAL A 128 21.65 8.75 -17.74
CA VAL A 128 21.78 7.36 -18.16
C VAL A 128 22.97 6.75 -17.41
N VAL A 129 22.70 5.93 -16.39
CA VAL A 129 23.72 5.11 -15.73
C VAL A 129 24.12 3.95 -16.66
N PRO A 130 25.37 3.84 -17.12
CA PRO A 130 25.80 2.71 -17.94
C PRO A 130 26.01 1.46 -17.07
N LEU A 131 25.33 0.37 -17.42
CA LEU A 131 25.64 -0.97 -16.87
C LEU A 131 27.05 -1.41 -17.32
N PRO A 132 27.89 -1.96 -16.43
CA PRO A 132 29.17 -2.54 -16.83
C PRO A 132 28.94 -3.83 -17.61
N ASN A 133 29.44 -3.82 -18.85
CA ASN A 133 29.29 -4.88 -19.82
C ASN A 133 30.13 -6.11 -19.42
N ARG A 134 29.50 -7.27 -19.57
CA ARG A 134 30.03 -8.63 -19.40
C ARG A 134 31.19 -8.86 -20.37
N ALA A 135 32.41 -8.98 -19.86
CA ALA A 135 33.55 -9.43 -20.65
C ALA A 135 33.42 -10.95 -20.89
N VAL A 136 33.17 -11.33 -22.15
CA VAL A 136 33.36 -12.68 -22.68
C VAL A 136 34.74 -12.71 -23.34
N PRO A 137 35.64 -13.64 -23.01
CA PRO A 137 36.70 -14.03 -23.92
C PRO A 137 36.27 -15.28 -24.69
N GLU A 138 35.98 -15.10 -25.98
CA GLU A 138 35.96 -16.19 -26.97
C GLU A 138 37.41 -16.53 -27.37
N GLY A 139 37.67 -17.82 -27.60
CA GLY A 139 38.73 -18.27 -28.49
C GLY A 139 39.84 -19.12 -27.87
N ALA A 140 39.54 -20.39 -27.60
CA ALA A 140 40.55 -21.45 -27.70
C ALA A 140 39.88 -22.74 -28.19
N ASP A 141 39.93 -22.86 -29.51
CA ASP A 141 39.60 -24.00 -30.34
C ASP A 141 40.44 -25.22 -29.95
N ASN A 142 39.81 -26.31 -29.49
CA ASN A 142 40.30 -27.68 -29.73
C ASN A 142 39.22 -28.72 -29.36
N ALA A 143 38.58 -29.28 -30.39
CA ALA A 143 37.93 -30.58 -30.28
C ALA A 143 39.02 -31.69 -30.24
N PRO A 144 38.71 -32.90 -29.71
CA PRO A 144 38.06 -33.86 -30.58
C PRO A 144 36.94 -34.68 -29.91
N GLN A 145 36.08 -35.17 -30.80
CA GLN A 145 35.04 -36.17 -30.63
C GLN A 145 35.64 -37.50 -30.13
N ASP A 146 34.95 -38.23 -29.25
CA ASP A 146 34.59 -39.63 -29.51
C ASP A 146 33.64 -40.27 -28.47
N ALA A 147 32.87 -41.25 -28.95
CA ALA A 147 32.17 -42.35 -28.27
C ALA A 147 31.09 -42.01 -27.20
N ALA A 148 29.79 -42.18 -27.46
CA ALA A 148 29.04 -43.43 -27.72
C ALA A 148 28.98 -44.41 -26.52
N MET A 149 27.74 -44.81 -26.21
CA MET A 149 27.29 -45.90 -25.30
C MET A 149 27.37 -45.55 -23.80
N GLY A 150 26.29 -45.58 -23.01
CA GLY A 150 25.17 -46.52 -22.98
C GLY A 150 25.36 -47.45 -21.78
N ALA A 151 24.51 -47.33 -20.74
CA ALA A 151 24.07 -48.42 -19.86
C ALA A 151 23.31 -47.87 -18.64
N HIS A 152 22.04 -48.27 -18.57
CA HIS A 152 21.23 -48.67 -17.40
C HIS A 152 21.35 -47.92 -16.07
#